data_AF-A0A157RMC3-F1
#
_entry.id   AF-A0A157RMC3-F1
#
_cell.length_a   1.000
_cell.length_b   1.000
_cell.length_c   1.000
_cell.angle_alpha   90.00
_cell.angle_beta   90.00
_cell.angle_gamma   90.00
#
_symmetry.space_group_name_H-M   'P 1'
#
loop_
_entity.id
_entity.type
_entity.pdbx_description
1 polymer ?
#
loop_
_entity_poly.entity_id
_entity_poly.type
_entity_poly.pdbx_seq_one_letter_code
_entity_poly.pdbx_strand_id
1 'polypeptide(L)'
;MQPNQALDVRPTPVFAPVPRRLVSSAQIAACATYREVVRLAWRCRARPGLTQAMLAAACDLHAQHVSSYLHEDEMFPNGSRRLELPPSRIAAFEQVVGNHAVTQWLVRQACLTLVEQMLAERSVPDVRQAA
;
A
#
# COMPACT_ATOMS: atom_id res chain seq x y z
N MET A 1 7.64 -30.84 32.16
CA MET A 1 8.54 -29.72 31.83
C MET A 1 8.76 -29.72 30.32
N GLN A 2 8.04 -28.89 29.58
CA GLN A 2 8.37 -28.64 28.17
C GLN A 2 9.52 -27.61 28.14
N PRO A 3 10.60 -27.85 27.38
CA PRO A 3 11.70 -26.91 27.31
C PRO A 3 11.25 -25.64 26.60
N ASN A 4 11.57 -24.51 27.25
CA ASN A 4 11.31 -23.15 26.85
C ASN A 4 11.70 -22.93 25.38
N GLN A 5 10.71 -22.72 24.51
CA GLN A 5 10.92 -22.27 23.14
C GLN A 5 11.55 -20.88 23.23
N ALA A 6 12.86 -20.80 23.06
CA ALA A 6 13.54 -19.53 22.86
C ALA A 6 12.86 -18.84 21.68
N LEU A 7 12.14 -17.74 21.98
CA LEU A 7 11.67 -16.82 20.96
C LEU A 7 12.90 -16.37 20.19
N ASP A 8 13.06 -16.89 18.98
CA ASP A 8 14.06 -16.48 18.00
C ASP A 8 13.70 -15.06 17.57
N VAL A 9 14.02 -14.09 18.43
CA VAL A 9 13.84 -12.66 18.17
C VAL A 9 14.86 -12.31 17.09
N ARG A 10 14.46 -12.53 15.83
CA ARG A 10 15.22 -12.05 14.70
C ARG A 10 15.36 -10.54 14.85
N PRO A 11 16.59 -9.98 14.81
CA PRO A 11 16.76 -8.55 14.97
C PRO A 11 15.97 -7.82 13.88
N THR A 12 15.04 -6.97 14.31
CA THR A 12 14.28 -6.12 13.38
C THR A 12 15.26 -5.21 12.66
N PRO A 13 15.36 -5.26 11.32
CA PRO A 13 16.27 -4.41 10.59
C PRO A 13 15.84 -2.95 10.79
N VAL A 14 16.65 -2.19 11.52
CA VAL A 14 16.44 -0.77 11.72
C VAL A 14 16.93 -0.05 10.48
N PHE A 15 16.00 0.57 9.76
CA PHE A 15 16.32 1.35 8.58
C PHE A 15 16.43 2.82 8.95
N ALA A 16 17.57 3.44 8.62
CA ALA A 16 17.71 4.89 8.73
C ALA A 16 16.56 5.58 7.97
N PRO A 17 15.96 6.65 8.53
CA PRO A 17 14.91 7.41 7.86
C PRO A 17 15.51 8.09 6.63
N VAL A 18 15.03 7.69 5.46
CA VAL A 18 15.42 8.30 4.17
C VAL A 18 14.24 9.17 3.72
N PRO A 19 14.47 10.39 3.20
CA PRO A 19 13.40 11.17 2.59
C PRO A 19 12.74 10.34 1.49
N ARG A 20 11.43 10.11 1.64
CA ARG A 20 10.65 9.29 0.70
C ARG A 20 10.48 10.06 -0.60
N ARG A 21 10.85 9.42 -1.69
CA ARG A 21 10.76 10.02 -3.02
C ARG A 21 9.32 9.97 -3.53
N LEU A 22 8.97 10.94 -4.35
CA LEU A 22 7.74 10.88 -5.13
C LEU A 22 7.95 9.99 -6.36
N VAL A 23 6.97 9.13 -6.65
CA VAL A 23 6.89 8.42 -7.93
C VAL A 23 6.26 9.34 -8.98
N SER A 24 6.51 9.12 -10.27
CA SER A 24 5.96 9.98 -11.32
C SER A 24 4.43 9.86 -11.40
N SER A 25 3.75 10.98 -11.65
CA SER A 25 2.28 11.01 -11.76
C SER A 25 1.74 10.06 -12.83
N ALA A 26 2.47 9.87 -13.93
CA ALA A 26 2.11 8.94 -15.00
C ALA A 26 2.08 7.47 -14.51
N GLN A 27 3.06 7.06 -13.71
CA GLN A 27 3.09 5.71 -13.14
C GLN A 27 1.96 5.49 -12.11
N ILE A 28 1.65 6.51 -11.31
CA ILE A 28 0.53 6.46 -10.36
C ILE A 28 -0.81 6.38 -11.10
N ALA A 29 -0.99 7.16 -12.16
CA ALA A 29 -2.22 7.17 -12.96
C ALA A 29 -2.44 5.85 -13.71
N ALA A 30 -1.37 5.12 -14.03
CA ALA A 30 -1.45 3.81 -14.66
C ALA A 30 -1.90 2.68 -13.72
N CYS A 31 -1.88 2.91 -12.39
CA CYS A 31 -2.35 1.93 -11.42
C CYS A 31 -3.87 2.03 -11.24
N ALA A 32 -4.58 0.98 -11.64
CA ALA A 32 -6.02 0.83 -11.46
C ALA A 32 -6.38 0.33 -10.06
N THR A 33 -5.52 -0.49 -9.44
CA THR A 33 -5.82 -1.15 -8.16
C THR A 33 -4.85 -0.76 -7.05
N TYR A 34 -5.30 -0.91 -5.80
CA TYR A 34 -4.46 -0.73 -4.61
C TYR A 34 -3.24 -1.69 -4.63
N ARG A 35 -3.45 -2.93 -5.06
CA ARG A 35 -2.39 -3.93 -5.24
C ARG A 35 -1.33 -3.47 -6.24
N GLU A 36 -1.74 -2.94 -7.40
CA GLU A 36 -0.81 -2.46 -8.41
C GLU A 36 0.10 -1.34 -7.88
N VAL A 37 -0.45 -0.38 -7.13
CA VAL A 37 0.38 0.69 -6.56
C VAL A 37 1.31 0.19 -5.47
N VAL A 38 0.90 -0.77 -4.63
CA VAL A 38 1.79 -1.41 -3.65
C VAL A 38 2.95 -2.14 -4.36
N ARG A 39 2.68 -2.80 -5.47
CA ARG A 39 3.71 -3.45 -6.30
C ARG A 39 4.62 -2.44 -6.99
N LEU A 40 4.07 -1.33 -7.49
CA LEU A 40 4.83 -0.22 -8.05
C LEU A 40 5.78 0.36 -7.00
N ALA A 41 5.31 0.59 -5.78
CA ALA A 41 6.13 1.06 -4.66
C ALA A 41 7.32 0.12 -4.40
N TRP A 42 7.07 -1.20 -4.43
CA TRP A 42 8.11 -2.23 -4.28
C TRP A 42 9.12 -2.25 -5.44
N ARG A 43 8.65 -2.07 -6.68
CA ARG A 43 9.53 -1.98 -7.86
C ARG A 43 10.39 -0.72 -7.83
N CYS A 44 9.85 0.40 -7.39
CA CYS A 44 10.52 1.69 -7.26
C CYS A 44 11.25 1.87 -5.91
N ARG A 45 11.52 0.77 -5.19
CA ARG A 45 12.19 0.81 -3.90
C ARG A 45 13.56 1.49 -3.99
N ALA A 46 13.90 2.29 -2.99
CA ALA A 46 15.17 3.01 -2.92
C ALA A 46 16.37 2.06 -2.71
N ARG A 47 16.15 0.93 -2.03
CA ARG A 47 17.19 -0.05 -1.71
C ARG A 47 17.03 -1.30 -2.59
N PRO A 48 17.91 -1.53 -3.58
CA PRO A 48 17.77 -2.68 -4.49
C PRO A 48 17.87 -4.03 -3.76
N GLY A 49 18.71 -4.12 -2.72
CA GLY A 49 18.91 -5.32 -1.88
C GLY A 49 17.85 -5.56 -0.80
N LEU A 50 16.77 -4.77 -0.75
CA LEU A 50 15.67 -4.99 0.19
C LEU A 50 14.91 -6.28 -0.19
N THR A 51 14.90 -7.26 0.71
CA THR A 51 14.19 -8.53 0.53
C THR A 51 12.79 -8.49 1.17
N GLN A 52 11.89 -9.40 0.77
CA GLN A 52 10.56 -9.51 1.39
C GLN A 52 10.64 -9.86 2.88
N ALA A 53 11.64 -10.64 3.30
CA ALA A 53 11.87 -10.96 4.70
C ALA A 53 12.27 -9.72 5.52
N MET A 54 13.13 -8.85 4.95
CA MET A 54 13.50 -7.59 5.57
C MET A 54 12.32 -6.61 5.65
N LEU A 55 11.49 -6.57 4.60
CA LEU A 55 10.25 -5.79 4.61
C LEU A 55 9.28 -6.29 5.70
N ALA A 56 9.10 -7.61 5.80
CA ALA A 56 8.24 -8.23 6.80
C ALA A 56 8.67 -7.82 8.21
N ALA A 57 9.95 -7.98 8.52
CA ALA A 57 10.50 -7.65 9.82
C ALA A 57 10.37 -6.15 10.14
N ALA A 58 10.72 -5.25 9.21
CA ALA A 58 10.70 -3.81 9.49
C ALA A 58 9.30 -3.19 9.54
N CYS A 59 8.33 -3.77 8.82
CA CYS A 59 6.94 -3.30 8.85
C CYS A 59 6.10 -4.01 9.90
N ASP A 60 6.68 -4.95 10.65
CA ASP A 60 5.96 -5.83 11.60
C ASP A 60 4.77 -6.52 10.89
N LEU A 61 5.08 -7.09 9.72
CA LEU A 61 4.18 -7.87 8.89
C LEU A 61 4.56 -9.35 8.98
N HIS A 62 3.54 -10.23 8.90
CA HIS A 62 3.79 -11.67 8.84
C HIS A 62 4.43 -12.04 7.50
N ALA A 63 5.60 -12.69 7.54
CA ALA A 63 6.40 -12.97 6.34
C ALA A 63 5.63 -13.76 5.26
N GLN A 64 4.74 -14.67 5.68
CA GLN A 64 3.91 -15.45 4.76
C GLN A 64 2.91 -14.59 3.97
N HIS A 65 2.48 -13.44 4.52
CA HIS A 65 1.52 -12.55 3.87
C HIS A 65 2.18 -11.54 2.93
N VAL A 66 3.47 -11.23 3.11
CA VAL A 66 4.17 -10.25 2.27
C VAL A 66 4.21 -10.67 0.80
N SER A 67 4.41 -11.97 0.54
CA SER A 67 4.33 -12.51 -0.81
C SER A 67 2.93 -12.33 -1.41
N SER A 68 1.88 -12.48 -0.61
CA SER A 68 0.50 -12.23 -1.03
C SER A 68 0.28 -10.77 -1.41
N TYR A 69 0.83 -9.80 -0.67
CA TYR A 69 0.67 -8.37 -0.98
C TYR A 69 1.34 -7.97 -2.29
N LEU A 70 2.49 -8.58 -2.61
CA LEU A 70 3.31 -8.23 -3.77
C LEU A 70 3.01 -9.07 -5.02
N HIS A 71 2.11 -10.06 -4.90
CA HIS A 71 1.71 -10.93 -6.00
C HIS A 71 0.91 -10.18 -7.07
N GLU A 72 1.06 -10.58 -8.33
CA GLU A 72 0.32 -9.98 -9.45
C GLU A 72 -1.16 -10.30 -9.35
N ASP A 73 -1.46 -11.60 -9.27
CA ASP A 73 -2.83 -12.08 -9.18
C ASP A 73 -3.46 -11.71 -7.85
N GLU A 74 -4.70 -11.25 -7.91
CA GLU A 74 -5.53 -11.00 -6.74
C GLU A 74 -6.07 -12.29 -6.12
N MET A 75 -6.11 -13.39 -6.89
CA MET A 75 -6.67 -14.66 -6.46
C MET A 75 -5.57 -15.71 -6.27
N PHE A 76 -5.76 -16.58 -5.30
CA PHE A 76 -5.02 -17.83 -5.19
C PHE A 76 -5.61 -18.88 -6.16
N PRO A 77 -4.85 -19.93 -6.52
CA PRO A 77 -5.36 -21.03 -7.35
C PRO A 77 -6.60 -21.74 -6.77
N ASN A 78 -6.80 -21.65 -5.46
CA ASN A 78 -7.96 -22.22 -4.76
C ASN A 78 -9.20 -21.30 -4.78
N GLY A 79 -9.17 -20.19 -5.51
CA GLY A 79 -10.28 -19.23 -5.60
C GLY A 79 -10.44 -18.29 -4.40
N SER A 80 -9.52 -18.29 -3.43
CA SER A 80 -9.52 -17.34 -2.32
C SER A 80 -8.79 -16.04 -2.70
N ARG A 81 -9.29 -14.89 -2.21
CA ARG A 81 -8.63 -13.59 -2.43
C ARG A 81 -7.33 -13.50 -1.64
N ARG A 82 -6.26 -13.03 -2.29
CA ARG A 82 -4.99 -12.73 -1.63
C ARG A 82 -5.16 -11.54 -0.71
N LEU A 83 -4.43 -11.56 0.40
CA LEU A 83 -4.42 -10.45 1.34
C LEU A 83 -3.85 -9.19 0.67
N GLU A 84 -4.29 -8.03 1.14
CA GLU A 84 -3.79 -6.71 0.75
C GLU A 84 -3.01 -6.07 1.90
N LEU A 85 -2.15 -5.11 1.56
CA LEU A 85 -1.38 -4.37 2.57
C LEU A 85 -2.33 -3.62 3.51
N PRO A 86 -2.29 -3.88 4.83
CA PRO A 86 -3.18 -3.20 5.77
C PRO A 86 -2.96 -1.68 5.77
N PRO A 87 -4.02 -0.86 5.80
CA PRO A 87 -3.90 0.60 5.82
C PRO A 87 -3.03 1.13 6.96
N SER A 88 -3.10 0.49 8.13
CA SER A 88 -2.30 0.82 9.32
C SER A 88 -0.78 0.64 9.10
N ARG A 89 -0.37 -0.11 8.08
CA ARG A 89 1.04 -0.41 7.78
C ARG A 89 1.58 0.38 6.59
N ILE A 90 0.77 1.24 5.95
CA ILE A 90 1.20 2.04 4.78
C ILE A 90 2.40 2.92 5.14
N ALA A 91 2.34 3.66 6.25
CA ALA A 91 3.42 4.57 6.63
C ALA A 91 4.76 3.85 6.84
N ALA A 92 4.73 2.71 7.53
CA ALA A 92 5.92 1.88 7.75
C ALA A 92 6.43 1.29 6.42
N PHE A 93 5.53 0.77 5.59
CA PHE A 93 5.85 0.25 4.27
C PHE A 93 6.52 1.30 3.38
N GLU A 94 5.93 2.49 3.26
CA GLU A 94 6.48 3.61 2.48
C GLU A 94 7.84 4.09 3.00
N GLN A 95 8.05 4.06 4.32
CA GLN A 95 9.34 4.36 4.92
C GLN A 95 10.41 3.32 4.56
N VAL A 96 10.06 2.03 4.56
CA VAL A 96 11.00 0.95 4.24
C VAL A 96 11.34 0.91 2.75
N VAL A 97 10.34 1.04 1.88
CA VAL A 97 10.55 1.08 0.41
C VAL A 97 11.13 2.41 -0.06
N GLY A 98 10.95 3.49 0.70
CA GLY A 98 11.56 4.80 0.44
C GLY A 98 10.84 5.64 -0.62
N ASN A 99 9.55 5.41 -0.83
CA ASN A 99 8.73 6.22 -1.74
C ASN A 99 7.28 6.35 -1.24
N HIS A 100 6.58 7.34 -1.80
CA HIS A 100 5.22 7.72 -1.43
C HIS A 100 4.14 7.22 -2.39
N ALA A 101 4.40 6.12 -3.12
CA ALA A 101 3.51 5.70 -4.19
C ALA A 101 2.08 5.41 -3.71
N VAL A 102 1.94 4.71 -2.58
CA VAL A 102 0.63 4.28 -2.05
C VAL A 102 -0.18 5.49 -1.61
N THR A 103 0.43 6.39 -0.84
CA THR A 103 -0.18 7.64 -0.38
C THR A 103 -0.56 8.54 -1.57
N GLN A 104 0.30 8.67 -2.58
CA GLN A 104 -0.02 9.45 -3.79
C GLN A 104 -1.26 8.92 -4.50
N TRP A 105 -1.36 7.60 -4.65
CA TRP A 105 -2.51 6.98 -5.28
C TRP A 105 -3.78 7.17 -4.45
N LEU A 106 -3.72 6.96 -3.13
CA LEU A 106 -4.88 7.16 -2.25
C LEU A 106 -5.39 8.60 -2.28
N VAL A 107 -4.49 9.59 -2.22
CA VAL A 107 -4.86 11.00 -2.33
C VAL A 107 -5.50 11.29 -3.68
N ARG A 108 -4.94 10.73 -4.77
CA ARG A 108 -5.53 10.88 -6.11
C ARG A 108 -6.94 10.29 -6.18
N GLN A 109 -7.18 9.09 -5.66
CA GLN A 109 -8.51 8.48 -5.63
C GLN A 109 -9.50 9.33 -4.83
N ALA A 110 -9.10 9.80 -3.64
CA ALA A 110 -9.92 10.67 -2.81
C ALA A 110 -10.28 11.97 -3.55
N CYS A 111 -9.32 12.61 -4.22
CA CYS A 111 -9.59 13.81 -5.02
C CYS A 111 -10.58 13.55 -6.16
N LEU A 112 -10.46 12.42 -6.87
CA LEU A 112 -11.40 12.06 -7.94
C LEU A 112 -12.80 11.86 -7.39
N THR A 113 -12.95 11.07 -6.33
CA THR A 113 -14.24 10.84 -5.67
C THR A 113 -14.90 12.13 -5.20
N LEU A 114 -14.13 13.05 -4.60
CA LEU A 114 -14.66 14.33 -4.15
C LEU A 114 -15.12 15.21 -5.31
N VAL A 115 -14.37 15.27 -6.42
CA VAL A 115 -14.77 16.02 -7.61
C VAL A 115 -16.06 15.45 -8.21
N GLU A 116 -16.18 14.12 -8.28
CA GLU A 116 -17.40 13.45 -8.75
C GLU A 116 -18.61 13.82 -7.88
N GLN A 117 -18.45 13.80 -6.55
CA GLN A 117 -19.50 14.20 -5.61
C GLN A 117 -19.91 15.67 -5.81
N MET A 118 -18.95 16.59 -5.93
CA MET A 118 -19.23 18.00 -6.19
C MET A 118 -19.97 18.25 -7.51
N LEU A 119 -19.67 17.47 -8.55
CA LEU A 119 -20.38 17.55 -9.83
C LEU A 119 -21.80 16.99 -9.72
N ALA A 120 -21.99 15.91 -8.97
CA ALA A 120 -23.31 15.35 -8.71
C ALA A 120 -24.21 16.34 -7.96
N GLU A 121 -23.70 17.00 -6.91
CA GLU A 121 -24.44 18.01 -6.13
C GLU A 121 -24.89 19.21 -6.97
N ARG A 122 -24.05 19.66 -7.92
CA ARG A 122 -24.36 20.80 -8.81
C ARG A 122 -25.36 20.47 -9.91
N SER A 123 -25.47 19.21 -10.29
CA SER A 123 -26.34 18.77 -11.40
C SER A 123 -27.75 18.36 -10.95
N VAL A 124 -28.00 18.25 -9.64
CA VAL A 124 -29.36 18.13 -9.09
C VAL A 124 -30.00 19.53 -9.10
N PRO A 125 -30.99 19.82 -9.97
CA PRO A 125 -31.67 21.12 -9.95
C PRO A 125 -32.38 21.31 -8.61
N ASP A 126 -32.19 22.49 -8.01
CA ASP A 126 -32.87 22.89 -6.78
C ASP A 126 -34.38 23.04 -7.04
N VAL A 127 -35.13 21.96 -6.83
CA VAL A 127 -36.60 21.91 -7.01
C VAL A 127 -37.34 22.79 -5.98
N ARG A 128 -36.63 23.46 -5.06
CA ARG A 128 -37.22 24.36 -4.07
C ARG A 128 -37.32 25.82 -4.52
N GLN A 129 -36.69 26.19 -5.65
CA GLN A 129 -36.78 27.56 -6.20
C GLN A 129 -37.91 27.74 -7.24
N ALA A 130 -38.74 26.72 -7.47
CA ALA A 130 -39.92 26.80 -8.33
C ALA A 130 -41.20 26.62 -7.49
N ALA A 131 -41.54 27.63 -6.69
CA ALA A 131 -42.85 27.77 -6.04
C ALA A 131 -43.18 29.24 -5.82
#